data_AF-A0A974DZB1-F1
#
_entry.id   AF-A0A974DZB1-F1
#
_cell.length_a   1.000
_cell.length_b   1.000
_cell.length_c   1.000
_cell.angle_alpha   90.00
_cell.angle_beta   90.00
_cell.angle_gamma   90.00
#
_symmetry.space_group_name_H-M   'P 1'
#
loop_
_entity.id
_entity.type
_entity.pdbx_description
1 polymer ?
#
loop_
_entity_poly.entity_id
_entity_poly.type
_entity_poly.pdbx_seq_one_letter_code
_entity_poly.pdbx_strand_id
1 'polypeptide(L)'
;ELPLLFYRQPPNLSNKCETCKYILCKDQVAIPNTQKVYTILDYYLCASYNVVYMITCTRCSIGGIYICETGQKLRTRMNHHRHEINTKSCDTPVGQHFCSENHSLQDMQVLILKGNFKTERKRKIYEFKCMELTH
;
A
#
# COMPACT_ATOMS: atom_id res chain seq x y z
N GLU A 1 6.11 31.64 11.21
CA GLU A 1 6.49 30.25 10.89
C GLU A 1 5.94 29.35 11.98
N LEU A 2 4.95 28.51 11.66
CA LEU A 2 4.32 27.60 12.63
C LEU A 2 4.94 26.20 12.46
N PRO A 3 5.28 25.48 13.55
CA PRO A 3 6.00 24.21 13.44
C PRO A 3 5.13 23.15 12.77
N LEU A 4 5.70 22.47 11.77
CA LEU A 4 5.11 21.34 11.01
C LEU A 4 4.74 20.11 11.87
N LEU A 5 4.78 20.20 13.21
CA LEU A 5 4.59 19.08 14.14
C LEU A 5 3.12 18.87 14.57
N PHE A 6 2.18 19.76 14.20
CA PHE A 6 0.79 19.71 14.67
C PHE A 6 -0.23 19.02 13.75
N TYR A 7 0.15 18.54 12.57
CA TYR A 7 -0.75 17.78 11.69
C TYR A 7 -0.39 16.29 11.65
N ARG A 8 -0.45 15.61 12.81
CA ARG A 8 -0.24 14.14 12.92
C ARG A 8 -1.48 13.31 12.54
N GLN A 9 -2.49 13.91 11.92
CA GLN A 9 -3.60 13.21 11.30
C GLN A 9 -3.88 13.86 9.93
N PRO A 10 -3.86 13.10 8.82
CA PRO A 10 -4.12 13.67 7.51
C PRO A 10 -5.55 14.23 7.44
N PRO A 11 -5.75 15.38 6.78
CA PRO A 11 -7.06 15.96 6.60
C PRO A 11 -7.91 15.04 5.72
N ASN A 12 -8.95 14.47 6.34
CA ASN A 12 -10.14 13.92 5.72
C ASN A 12 -9.86 12.97 4.53
N LEU A 13 -9.69 11.68 4.81
CA LEU A 13 -10.01 10.64 3.83
C LEU A 13 -11.44 10.90 3.35
N SER A 14 -11.61 11.50 2.17
CA SER A 14 -12.93 11.72 1.59
C SER A 14 -13.77 10.46 1.72
N ASN A 15 -14.90 10.54 2.43
CA ASN A 15 -15.83 9.42 2.63
C ASN A 15 -16.37 8.83 1.31
N LYS A 16 -16.14 9.53 0.18
CA LYS A 16 -16.52 9.08 -1.17
C LYS A 16 -15.39 8.32 -1.88
N CYS A 17 -14.16 8.38 -1.38
CA CYS A 17 -13.04 7.71 -2.03
C CYS A 17 -12.99 6.24 -1.60
N GLU A 18 -13.35 5.41 -2.56
CA GLU A 18 -13.34 3.97 -2.44
C GLU A 18 -11.97 3.37 -2.08
N THR A 19 -10.86 4.03 -2.42
CA THR A 19 -9.51 3.58 -2.01
C THR A 19 -9.22 3.92 -0.55
N CYS A 20 -9.67 5.08 -0.08
CA CYS A 20 -9.31 5.62 1.22
C CYS A 20 -9.68 4.67 2.36
N LYS A 21 -10.80 3.95 2.26
CA LYS A 21 -11.24 2.97 3.27
C LYS A 21 -10.25 1.83 3.55
N TYR A 22 -9.32 1.57 2.63
CA TYR A 22 -8.29 0.55 2.78
C TYR A 22 -6.92 1.14 3.19
N ILE A 23 -6.76 2.46 3.16
CA ILE A 23 -5.48 3.09 3.45
C ILE A 23 -5.25 3.10 4.96
N LEU A 24 -4.14 2.50 5.39
CA LEU A 24 -3.62 2.63 6.74
C LEU A 24 -2.79 3.91 6.85
N CYS A 25 -3.15 4.75 7.81
CA CYS A 25 -2.33 5.89 8.23
C CYS A 25 -1.49 5.43 9.44
N LYS A 26 -0.27 4.96 9.17
CA LYS A 26 0.70 4.60 10.21
C LYS A 26 2.04 5.25 9.90
N ASP A 27 2.75 5.64 10.96
CA ASP A 27 4.11 6.18 10.84
C ASP A 27 5.15 5.05 10.83
N GLN A 28 4.77 3.86 11.29
CA GLN A 28 5.64 2.71 11.40
C GLN A 28 4.88 1.42 11.10
N VAL A 29 5.56 0.45 10.50
CA VAL A 29 5.03 -0.90 10.29
C VAL A 29 6.08 -1.94 10.68
N ALA A 30 5.69 -2.90 11.51
CA ALA A 30 6.53 -4.04 11.82
C ALA A 30 6.62 -4.93 10.58
N ILE A 31 7.84 -5.33 10.21
CA ILE A 31 8.05 -6.24 9.09
C ILE A 31 7.88 -7.68 9.63
N PRO A 32 6.88 -8.43 9.14
CA PRO A 32 6.60 -9.75 9.70
C PRO A 32 7.80 -10.69 9.60
N ASN A 33 7.90 -11.60 10.58
CA ASN A 33 9.03 -12.53 10.74
C ASN A 33 10.40 -11.88 10.98
N THR A 34 10.44 -10.57 11.25
CA THR A 34 11.66 -9.86 11.65
C THR A 34 11.41 -9.03 12.91
N GLN A 35 12.49 -8.62 13.58
CA GLN A 35 12.43 -7.59 14.64
C GLN A 35 12.55 -6.17 14.07
N LYS A 36 12.48 -6.00 12.74
CA LYS A 36 12.66 -4.71 12.09
C LYS A 36 11.33 -3.98 12.02
N VAL A 37 11.41 -2.68 12.24
CA VAL A 37 10.30 -1.74 12.04
C VAL A 37 10.68 -0.81 10.90
N TYR A 38 9.78 -0.69 9.94
CA TYR A 38 9.93 0.24 8.83
C TYR A 38 9.23 1.55 9.19
N THR A 39 9.98 2.65 9.21
CA THR A 39 9.47 3.99 9.51
C THR A 39 9.13 4.74 8.24
N ILE A 40 7.91 5.24 8.19
CA ILE A 40 7.39 6.08 7.10
C ILE A 40 7.77 7.53 7.42
N LEU A 41 8.56 8.12 6.54
CA LEU A 41 9.19 9.42 6.77
C LEU A 41 8.35 10.62 6.31
N ASP A 42 7.22 10.37 5.64
CA ASP A 42 6.44 11.42 4.99
C ASP A 42 4.95 11.05 4.99
N TYR A 43 4.10 12.04 4.76
CA TYR A 43 2.65 11.86 4.74
C TYR A 43 2.16 11.58 3.32
N TYR A 44 1.48 10.45 3.16
CA TYR A 44 0.97 10.04 1.86
C TYR A 44 -0.54 9.83 1.88
N LEU A 45 -1.17 10.11 0.74
CA LEU A 45 -2.61 10.04 0.54
C LEU A 45 -2.93 9.17 -0.67
N CYS A 46 -4.21 8.83 -0.87
CA CYS A 46 -4.65 8.12 -2.07
C CYS A 46 -4.30 8.84 -3.38
N ALA A 47 -4.08 10.16 -3.33
CA ALA A 47 -3.70 10.99 -4.46
C ALA A 47 -2.19 11.04 -4.74
N SER A 48 -1.35 10.49 -3.85
CA SER A 48 0.10 10.40 -4.04
C SER A 48 0.43 9.56 -5.27
N TYR A 49 1.43 10.01 -6.04
CA TYR A 49 1.89 9.39 -7.29
C TYR A 49 3.37 9.02 -7.18
N ASN A 50 3.86 8.18 -8.10
CA ASN A 50 5.21 7.63 -8.05
C ASN A 50 5.50 7.06 -6.66
N VAL A 51 4.76 6.02 -6.27
CA VAL A 51 4.81 5.44 -4.93
C VAL A 51 5.22 3.97 -4.95
N VAL A 52 5.88 3.54 -3.88
CA VAL A 52 6.00 2.14 -3.46
C VAL A 52 5.10 1.97 -2.26
N TYR A 53 4.24 0.96 -2.31
CA TYR A 53 3.22 0.69 -1.32
C TYR A 53 3.20 -0.81 -0.99
N MET A 54 2.64 -1.11 0.17
CA MET A 54 2.43 -2.44 0.68
C MET A 54 0.93 -2.72 0.71
N ILE A 55 0.52 -3.88 0.22
CA ILE A 55 -0.80 -4.44 0.45
C ILE A 55 -0.66 -5.55 1.50
N THR A 56 -1.53 -5.54 2.50
CA THR A 56 -1.62 -6.61 3.50
C THR A 56 -3.03 -7.18 3.58
N CYS A 57 -3.14 -8.48 3.79
CA CYS A 57 -4.40 -9.16 4.07
C CYS A 57 -4.60 -9.32 5.58
N THR A 58 -5.73 -8.88 6.12
CA THR A 58 -6.04 -8.96 7.56
C THR A 58 -6.37 -10.37 8.03
N ARG A 59 -6.69 -11.30 7.13
CA ARG A 59 -6.96 -12.71 7.47
C ARG A 59 -5.71 -13.56 7.53
N CYS A 60 -4.65 -13.15 6.84
CA CYS A 60 -3.41 -13.91 6.79
C CYS A 60 -2.51 -13.50 7.93
N SER A 61 -2.29 -14.42 8.86
CA SER A 61 -1.27 -14.27 9.91
C SER A 61 0.15 -14.27 9.32
N ILE A 62 0.37 -14.99 8.21
CA ILE A 62 1.65 -15.07 7.48
C ILE A 62 1.37 -15.11 5.97
N GLY A 63 2.14 -14.37 5.16
CA GLY A 63 2.16 -14.54 3.70
C GLY A 63 1.14 -13.71 2.89
N GLY A 64 0.30 -12.90 3.53
CA GLY A 64 -0.61 -11.98 2.84
C GLY A 64 -0.03 -10.59 2.61
N ILE A 65 1.27 -10.48 2.28
CA ILE A 65 1.99 -9.20 2.16
C ILE A 65 2.52 -9.07 0.74
N TYR A 66 2.23 -7.94 0.10
CA TYR A 66 2.66 -7.65 -1.26
C TYR A 66 3.29 -6.28 -1.31
N ILE A 67 4.51 -6.19 -1.80
CA ILE A 67 5.18 -4.93 -2.11
C ILE A 67 4.96 -4.64 -3.59
N CYS A 68 4.48 -3.44 -3.90
CA CYS A 68 4.20 -3.03 -5.27
C CYS A 68 4.61 -1.58 -5.50
N GLU A 69 4.89 -1.25 -6.75
CA GLU A 69 5.06 0.13 -7.21
C GLU A 69 3.89 0.61 -8.08
N THR A 70 3.73 1.93 -8.15
CA THR A 70 3.02 2.56 -9.27
C THR A 70 3.61 3.92 -9.61
N GLY A 71 3.69 4.24 -10.90
CA GLY A 71 3.93 5.61 -11.38
C GLY A 71 2.68 6.50 -11.32
N GLN A 72 1.49 5.89 -11.30
CA GLN A 72 0.21 6.59 -11.26
C GLN A 72 -0.13 7.03 -9.84
N LYS A 73 -1.27 7.74 -9.68
CA LYS A 73 -1.83 7.97 -8.34
C LYS A 73 -2.22 6.63 -7.72
N LEU A 74 -1.99 6.44 -6.41
CA LEU A 74 -2.34 5.20 -5.72
C LEU A 74 -3.80 4.82 -5.94
N ARG A 75 -4.74 5.77 -5.82
CA ARG A 75 -6.17 5.53 -6.06
C ARG A 75 -6.47 4.92 -7.43
N THR A 76 -5.73 5.31 -8.46
CA THR A 76 -5.91 4.77 -9.81
C THR A 76 -5.47 3.31 -9.86
N ARG A 77 -4.31 2.98 -9.28
CA ARG A 77 -3.84 1.59 -9.22
C ARG A 77 -4.74 0.72 -8.35
N MET A 78 -5.25 1.24 -7.23
CA MET A 78 -6.18 0.50 -6.36
C MET A 78 -7.53 0.24 -7.02
N ASN A 79 -8.01 1.15 -7.89
CA ASN A 79 -9.20 0.88 -8.70
C ASN A 79 -8.96 -0.24 -9.71
N HIS A 80 -7.75 -0.33 -10.27
CA HIS A 80 -7.36 -1.44 -11.15
C HIS A 80 -7.36 -2.77 -10.38
N HIS A 81 -6.68 -2.84 -9.23
CA HIS A 81 -6.71 -4.05 -8.36
C HIS A 81 -8.13 -4.46 -8.00
N ARG A 82 -9.00 -3.50 -7.65
CA ARG A 82 -10.41 -3.77 -7.37
C ARG A 82 -11.14 -4.36 -8.57
N HIS A 83 -10.90 -3.81 -9.75
CA HIS A 83 -11.51 -4.33 -10.97
C HIS A 83 -11.05 -5.76 -11.22
N GLU A 84 -9.73 -6.04 -11.18
CA GLU A 84 -9.15 -7.39 -11.32
C GLU A 84 -9.81 -8.38 -10.35
N ILE A 85 -9.93 -8.02 -9.07
CA ILE A 85 -10.53 -8.89 -8.05
C ILE A 85 -12.03 -9.10 -8.29
N ASN A 86 -12.78 -8.04 -8.62
CA ASN A 86 -14.22 -8.15 -8.88
C ASN A 86 -14.54 -8.95 -10.15
N THR A 87 -13.66 -8.91 -11.16
CA THR A 87 -13.80 -9.70 -12.39
C THR A 87 -13.16 -11.08 -12.29
N LYS A 88 -12.61 -11.44 -11.12
CA LYS A 88 -11.91 -12.71 -10.87
C LYS A 88 -10.73 -12.95 -11.81
N SER A 89 -10.01 -11.90 -12.20
CA SER A 89 -8.71 -12.03 -12.86
C SER A 89 -7.67 -12.47 -11.83
N CYS A 90 -6.92 -13.52 -12.17
CA CYS A 90 -5.88 -14.13 -11.34
C CYS A 90 -4.48 -13.93 -11.96
N ASP A 91 -4.30 -12.85 -12.72
CA ASP A 91 -3.07 -12.61 -13.49
C ASP A 91 -1.95 -11.98 -12.64
N THR A 92 -2.30 -11.42 -11.49
CA THR A 92 -1.34 -10.82 -10.54
C THR A 92 -1.32 -11.59 -9.22
N PRO A 93 -0.20 -11.60 -8.46
CA PRO A 93 -0.15 -12.26 -7.15
C PRO A 93 -1.21 -11.73 -6.17
N VAL A 94 -1.52 -10.43 -6.26
CA VAL A 94 -2.60 -9.80 -5.49
C VAL A 94 -3.96 -10.33 -5.95
N GLY A 95 -4.21 -10.36 -7.26
CA GLY A 95 -5.44 -10.93 -7.83
C GLY A 95 -5.63 -12.38 -7.40
N GLN A 96 -4.62 -13.24 -7.56
CA GLN A 96 -4.65 -14.64 -7.14
C GLN A 96 -5.03 -14.81 -5.67
N HIS A 97 -4.48 -13.97 -4.79
CA HIS A 97 -4.77 -14.02 -3.36
C HIS A 97 -6.21 -13.63 -3.04
N PHE A 98 -6.65 -12.46 -3.53
CA PHE A 98 -7.96 -11.91 -3.18
C PHE A 98 -9.12 -12.49 -4.02
N CYS A 99 -8.81 -13.26 -5.06
CA CYS A 99 -9.78 -14.07 -5.81
C CYS A 99 -9.98 -15.48 -5.20
N SER A 100 -9.14 -15.89 -4.24
CA SER A 100 -9.23 -17.21 -3.58
C SER A 100 -10.42 -17.32 -2.63
N GLU A 101 -10.85 -18.56 -2.35
CA GLU A 101 -11.89 -18.80 -1.33
C GLU A 101 -11.42 -18.29 0.04
N ASN A 102 -12.31 -17.60 0.75
CA ASN A 102 -12.12 -16.99 2.08
C ASN A 102 -11.36 -15.66 2.16
N HIS A 103 -10.96 -15.05 1.04
CA HIS A 103 -10.36 -13.71 1.02
C HIS A 103 -11.20 -12.76 0.16
N SER A 104 -11.26 -11.49 0.55
CA SER A 104 -12.01 -10.48 -0.18
C SER A 104 -11.32 -9.13 -0.13
N LEU A 105 -11.79 -8.19 -0.95
CA LEU A 105 -11.36 -6.79 -0.87
C LEU A 105 -11.55 -6.16 0.53
N GLN A 106 -12.46 -6.67 1.36
CA GLN A 106 -12.68 -6.14 2.71
C GLN A 106 -11.50 -6.47 3.65
N ASP A 107 -10.76 -7.52 3.34
CA ASP A 107 -9.60 -7.96 4.10
C ASP A 107 -8.32 -7.22 3.67
N MET A 108 -8.41 -6.33 2.68
CA MET A 108 -7.27 -5.60 2.15
C MET A 108 -6.95 -4.36 2.97
N GLN A 109 -5.67 -4.18 3.28
CA GLN A 109 -5.09 -2.96 3.82
C GLN A 109 -3.96 -2.48 2.93
N VAL A 110 -3.82 -1.16 2.79
CA VAL A 110 -2.83 -0.52 1.92
C VAL A 110 -2.04 0.51 2.71
N LEU A 111 -0.72 0.43 2.65
CA LEU A 111 0.18 1.38 3.30
C LEU A 111 1.20 1.90 2.29
N ILE A 112 1.33 3.21 2.15
CA ILE A 112 2.37 3.79 1.29
C ILE A 112 3.68 3.83 2.08
N LEU A 113 4.70 3.14 1.57
CA LEU A 113 6.02 3.05 2.21
C LEU A 113 6.92 4.24 1.85
N LYS A 114 6.85 4.66 0.58
CA LYS A 114 7.59 5.82 0.06
C LYS A 114 6.94 6.35 -1.21
N GLY A 115 6.95 7.66 -1.39
CA GLY A 115 6.40 8.34 -2.57
C GLY A 115 7.36 9.33 -3.20
N ASN A 116 6.86 10.07 -4.18
CA ASN A 116 7.56 11.18 -4.84
C ASN A 116 8.88 10.77 -5.50
N PHE A 117 8.99 9.53 -5.98
CA PHE A 117 10.17 9.09 -6.71
C PHE A 117 10.34 9.91 -7.99
N LYS A 118 11.58 10.38 -8.23
CA LYS A 118 11.91 11.21 -9.40
C LYS A 118 11.99 10.43 -10.70
N THR A 119 12.28 9.12 -10.62
CA THR A 119 12.40 8.25 -11.79
C THR A 119 11.82 6.87 -11.51
N GLU A 120 11.31 6.23 -12.56
CA GLU A 120 10.82 4.84 -12.51
C GLU A 120 11.92 3.89 -12.00
N ARG A 121 13.15 4.04 -12.50
CA ARG A 121 14.29 3.21 -12.08
C ARG A 121 14.53 3.27 -10.56
N LYS A 122 14.52 4.46 -9.96
CA LYS A 122 14.70 4.60 -8.51
C LYS A 122 13.55 3.96 -7.73
N ARG A 123 12.33 4.08 -8.25
CA ARG A 123 11.13 3.49 -7.65
C ARG A 123 11.18 1.95 -7.70
N LYS A 124 11.55 1.34 -8.83
CA LYS A 124 11.72 -0.12 -8.97
C LYS A 124 12.86 -0.69 -8.11
N ILE A 125 14.00 0.02 -8.03
CA ILE A 125 15.08 -0.37 -7.12
C ILE A 125 14.59 -0.36 -5.67
N TYR A 126 13.75 0.61 -5.30
CA TYR A 126 13.21 0.69 -3.95
C TYR A 126 12.22 -0.42 -3.65
N GLU A 127 11.32 -0.71 -4.58
CA GLU A 127 10.40 -1.85 -4.51
C GLU A 127 11.16 -3.16 -4.26
N PHE A 128 12.19 -3.43 -5.07
CA PHE A 128 13.03 -4.63 -4.92
C PHE A 128 13.66 -4.72 -3.52
N LYS A 129 14.23 -3.62 -3.02
CA LYS A 129 14.79 -3.57 -1.65
C LYS A 129 13.74 -3.81 -0.57
N CYS A 130 12.51 -3.35 -0.76
CA CYS A 130 11.42 -3.60 0.18
C CYS A 130 10.97 -5.08 0.15
N MET A 131 10.95 -5.72 -1.03
CA MET A 131 10.66 -7.15 -1.15
C MET A 131 11.68 -8.00 -0.39
N GLU A 132 12.98 -7.67 -0.47
CA GLU A 132 14.04 -8.35 0.29
C GLU A 132 13.92 -8.21 1.81
N LEU A 133 13.14 -7.25 2.31
CA LEU A 133 12.90 -7.13 3.75
C LEU A 133 11.76 -8.01 4.24
N THR A 134 10.81 -8.35 3.37
CA THR A 134 9.59 -9.09 3.71
C THR A 134 9.69 -10.61 3.51
N HIS A 135 10.80 -11.10 2.96
CA HIS A 135 11.14 -12.51 2.75
C HIS A 135 12.34 -12.90 3.62
#